data_AF-A0A5N9HBQ5-F1
#
_entry.id   AF-A0A5N9HBQ5-F1
#
_cell.length_a   1.000
_cell.length_b   1.000
_cell.length_c   1.000
_cell.angle_alpha   90.00
_cell.angle_beta   90.00
_cell.angle_gamma   90.00
#
_symmetry.space_group_name_H-M   'P 1'
#
loop_
_entity.id
_entity.type
_entity.pdbx_description
1 polymer ?
#
loop_
_entity_poly.entity_id
_entity_poly.type
_entity_poly.pdbx_seq_one_letter_code
_entity_poly.pdbx_strand_id
1 'polypeptide(L)'
;MWLMVMMVGVFSASAAFIGYLKPEARRSVILAGFFFAVTGGLVGARLGFWYGEIQYPEGVRNVRFVFSPSLKTPPVFAFINGATLGSTLSGGVYYALRLWRFREL
;
A
#
# COMPACT_ATOMS: atom_id res chain seq x y z
N MET A 1 12.07 -1.33 -11.79
CA MET A 1 10.61 -1.35 -11.52
C MET A 1 10.25 -2.03 -10.19
N TRP A 2 10.71 -3.26 -9.93
CA TRP A 2 10.43 -3.94 -8.65
C TRP A 2 10.90 -3.19 -7.41
N LEU A 3 12.06 -2.53 -7.45
CA LEU A 3 12.52 -1.69 -6.35
C LEU A 3 11.52 -0.57 -6.00
N MET A 4 10.89 0.04 -7.00
CA MET A 4 9.88 1.09 -6.81
C MET A 4 8.60 0.51 -6.19
N VAL A 5 8.14 -0.65 -6.66
CA VAL A 5 7.00 -1.38 -6.04
C VAL A 5 7.30 -1.69 -4.57
N MET A 6 8.52 -2.17 -4.27
CA MET A 6 8.93 -2.50 -2.92
C MET A 6 9.00 -1.27 -2.02
N MET A 7 9.64 -0.19 -2.47
CA MET A 7 9.74 1.04 -1.67
C MET A 7 8.37 1.68 -1.47
N VAL A 8 7.62 1.94 -2.54
CA VAL A 8 6.29 2.55 -2.44
C VAL A 8 5.35 1.66 -1.64
N GLY A 9 5.34 0.35 -1.92
CA GLY A 9 4.52 -0.62 -1.20
C GLY A 9 4.81 -0.62 0.29
N VAL A 10 6.08 -0.75 0.70
CA VAL A 10 6.47 -0.79 2.12
C VAL A 10 6.18 0.54 2.83
N PHE A 11 6.57 1.68 2.25
CA PHE A 11 6.40 2.98 2.92
C PHE A 11 4.93 3.40 2.98
N SER A 12 4.17 3.26 1.89
CA SER A 12 2.74 3.55 1.90
C SER A 12 1.97 2.58 2.80
N ALA A 13 2.33 1.29 2.82
CA ALA A 13 1.70 0.34 3.74
C ALA A 13 1.99 0.66 5.21
N SER A 14 3.22 1.07 5.52
CA SER A 14 3.63 1.46 6.88
C SER A 14 2.88 2.71 7.33
N ALA A 15 2.76 3.73 6.46
CA ALA A 15 1.98 4.93 6.74
C ALA A 15 0.50 4.61 6.95
N ALA A 16 -0.08 3.73 6.12
CA ALA A 16 -1.45 3.27 6.27
C ALA A 16 -1.66 2.52 7.59
N PHE A 17 -0.72 1.63 7.94
CA PHE A 17 -0.75 0.85 9.18
C PHE A 17 -0.75 1.75 10.42
N ILE A 18 0.06 2.82 10.43
CA ILE A 18 0.07 3.80 11.52
C ILE A 18 -1.32 4.41 11.72
N GLY A 19 -2.08 4.63 10.63
CA GLY A 19 -3.43 5.21 10.69
C GLY A 19 -4.47 4.37 11.43
N TYR A 20 -4.26 3.05 11.56
CA TYR A 20 -5.16 2.14 12.31
C TYR A 20 -4.43 1.34 13.39
N LEU A 21 -3.20 1.72 13.75
CA LEU A 21 -2.43 1.08 14.79
C LEU A 21 -3.10 1.28 16.15
N LYS A 22 -3.36 0.18 16.86
CA LYS A 22 -3.76 0.18 18.27
C LYS A 22 -2.52 -0.05 19.14
N PRO A 23 -1.95 1.00 19.79
CA PRO A 23 -0.72 0.86 20.56
C PRO A 23 -0.91 0.05 21.85
N GLU A 24 -2.14 -0.09 22.35
CA GLU A 24 -2.46 -0.88 23.54
C GLU A 24 -2.38 -2.40 23.29
N ALA A 25 -2.41 -2.81 22.01
CA ALA A 25 -2.37 -4.23 21.64
C ALA A 25 -1.02 -4.87 22.00
N ARG A 26 -1.04 -6.18 22.29
CA ARG A 26 0.19 -6.94 22.53
C ARG A 26 1.12 -6.83 21.33
N ARG A 27 2.43 -6.65 21.57
CA ARG A 27 3.46 -6.48 20.52
C ARG A 27 3.41 -7.55 19.41
N SER A 28 3.12 -8.80 19.74
CA SER A 28 2.98 -9.88 18.75
C SER A 28 1.82 -9.64 17.78
N VAL A 29 0.73 -9.05 18.25
CA VAL A 29 -0.46 -8.72 17.45
C VAL A 29 -0.16 -7.56 16.52
N ILE A 30 0.55 -6.55 17.04
CA ILE A 30 1.02 -5.39 16.25
C ILE A 30 1.94 -5.85 15.13
N LEU A 31 2.93 -6.70 15.42
CA LEU A 31 3.86 -7.23 14.43
C LEU A 31 3.16 -8.07 13.35
N ALA A 32 2.21 -8.92 13.74
CA ALA A 32 1.42 -9.69 12.78
C ALA A 32 0.54 -8.78 11.92
N GLY A 33 -0.13 -7.79 12.52
CA GLY A 33 -0.92 -6.79 11.79
C GLY A 33 -0.07 -6.00 10.79
N PHE A 34 1.12 -5.58 11.21
CA PHE A 34 2.09 -4.91 10.35
C PHE A 34 2.55 -5.81 9.19
N PHE A 35 2.79 -7.09 9.45
CA PHE A 35 3.13 -8.05 8.42
C PHE A 35 2.01 -8.19 7.37
N PHE A 36 0.75 -8.30 7.81
CA PHE A 36 -0.40 -8.31 6.90
C PHE A 36 -0.53 -7.00 6.13
N ALA A 37 -0.35 -5.86 6.79
CA ALA A 37 -0.37 -4.55 6.17
C ALA A 37 0.68 -4.41 5.06
N VAL A 38 1.94 -4.77 5.35
CA VAL A 38 3.03 -4.69 4.38
C VAL A 38 2.85 -5.67 3.22
N THR A 39 2.47 -6.91 3.49
CA THR A 39 2.23 -7.90 2.42
C THR A 39 1.04 -7.48 1.53
N GLY A 40 -0.06 -7.04 2.13
CA GLY A 40 -1.20 -6.49 1.39
C GLY A 40 -0.85 -5.24 0.61
N GLY A 41 -0.03 -4.36 1.15
CA GLY A 41 0.43 -3.16 0.45
C GLY A 41 1.42 -3.44 -0.68
N LEU A 42 2.25 -4.47 -0.59
CA LEU A 42 3.10 -4.92 -1.70
C LEU A 42 2.26 -5.48 -2.86
N VAL A 43 1.27 -6.32 -2.53
CA VAL A 43 0.32 -6.86 -3.52
C VAL A 43 -0.50 -5.71 -4.13
N GLY A 44 -1.01 -4.82 -3.29
CA GLY A 44 -1.76 -3.64 -3.70
C GLY A 44 -0.94 -2.69 -4.58
N ALA A 45 0.33 -2.45 -4.26
CA ALA A 45 1.24 -1.66 -5.10
C ALA A 45 1.44 -2.30 -6.47
N ARG A 46 1.57 -3.64 -6.53
CA ARG A 46 1.68 -4.37 -7.79
C ARG A 46 0.39 -4.26 -8.60
N LEU A 47 -0.77 -4.42 -7.99
CA LEU A 47 -2.07 -4.26 -8.67
C LEU A 47 -2.29 -2.81 -9.15
N GLY A 48 -1.93 -1.83 -8.32
CA GLY A 48 -1.98 -0.40 -8.67
C GLY A 48 -1.08 -0.06 -9.87
N PHE A 49 0.05 -0.75 -10.00
CA PHE A 49 0.88 -0.64 -11.19
C PHE A 49 0.20 -1.21 -12.45
N TRP A 50 -0.33 -2.44 -12.39
CA TRP A 50 -1.05 -3.03 -13.53
C TRP A 50 -2.21 -2.12 -13.96
N TYR A 51 -2.97 -1.63 -12.99
CA TYR A 51 -4.06 -0.68 -13.23
C TYR A 51 -3.56 0.61 -13.90
N GLY A 52 -2.43 1.14 -13.42
CA GLY A 52 -1.77 2.29 -14.00
C GLY A 52 -1.32 2.10 -15.45
N GLU A 53 -0.80 0.93 -15.81
CA GLU A 53 -0.43 0.59 -17.19
C GLU A 53 -1.65 0.48 -18.11
N ILE A 54 -2.75 -0.11 -17.63
CA ILE A 54 -4.00 -0.23 -18.40
C ILE A 54 -4.61 1.15 -18.65
N GLN A 55 -4.65 2.00 -17.63
CA GLN A 55 -5.28 3.32 -17.72
C GLN A 55 -4.43 4.32 -18.49
N TYR A 56 -3.10 4.16 -18.45
CA TYR A 56 -2.15 5.04 -19.13
C TYR A 56 -1.12 4.20 -19.91
N PRO A 57 -1.53 3.56 -21.02
CA PRO A 57 -0.66 2.67 -21.79
C PRO A 57 0.48 3.44 -22.45
N GLU A 58 0.22 4.69 -22.80
CA GLU A 58 1.22 5.64 -23.29
C GLU A 58 2.10 6.18 -22.17
N GLY A 59 1.78 5.99 -20.88
CA GLY A 59 2.44 6.61 -19.72
C GLY A 59 1.90 8.00 -19.38
N VAL A 60 1.97 8.40 -18.10
CA VAL A 60 1.48 9.71 -17.64
C VAL A 60 2.56 10.77 -17.77
N ARG A 61 2.19 11.94 -18.32
CA ARG A 61 3.08 13.12 -18.32
C ARG A 61 3.34 13.53 -16.88
N ASN A 62 4.60 13.44 -16.47
CA ASN A 62 4.97 13.72 -15.08
C ASN A 62 4.96 15.23 -14.84
N VAL A 63 3.85 15.78 -14.36
CA VAL A 63 3.68 17.23 -14.10
C VAL A 63 4.66 17.76 -13.05
N ARG A 64 5.29 16.88 -12.24
CA ARG A 64 6.32 17.24 -11.27
C ARG A 64 7.74 17.35 -11.87
N PHE A 65 7.98 16.79 -13.05
CA PHE A 65 9.25 16.94 -13.78
C PHE A 65 9.04 17.84 -14.99
N VAL A 66 8.87 19.14 -14.74
CA VAL A 66 8.69 20.19 -15.76
C VAL A 66 9.87 20.25 -16.75
N PHE A 67 11.03 19.70 -16.38
CA PHE A 67 12.28 19.78 -17.15
C PHE A 67 12.51 18.67 -18.19
N SER A 68 11.61 17.70 -18.36
CA SER A 68 11.76 16.71 -19.44
C SER A 68 10.41 16.26 -20.02
N PRO A 69 10.01 16.78 -21.20
CA PRO A 69 8.77 16.40 -21.88
C PRO A 69 8.71 14.94 -22.31
N SER A 70 9.86 14.24 -22.32
CA SER A 70 10.07 12.88 -22.81
C SER A 70 9.92 11.80 -21.71
N LEU A 71 10.03 12.18 -20.43
CA LEU A 71 9.96 11.25 -19.31
C LEU A 71 8.50 10.99 -18.91
N LYS A 72 7.88 10.04 -19.60
CA LYS A 72 6.61 9.45 -19.18
C LYS A 72 6.90 8.47 -18.03
N THR A 73 6.41 8.76 -16.84
CA THR A 73 6.60 7.89 -15.67
C THR A 73 5.35 7.08 -15.38
N PRO A 74 5.48 5.88 -14.78
CA PRO A 74 4.35 5.15 -14.27
C PRO A 74 3.55 6.05 -13.31
N PRO A 75 2.21 5.97 -13.30
CA PRO A 75 1.36 6.77 -12.41
C PRO A 75 1.64 6.39 -10.96
N VAL A 76 2.59 7.09 -10.32
CA VAL A 76 3.01 6.87 -8.92
C VAL A 76 1.79 6.90 -7.98
N PHE A 77 0.81 7.74 -8.30
CA PHE A 77 -0.45 7.83 -7.56
C PHE A 77 -1.23 6.51 -7.56
N ALA A 78 -1.29 5.79 -8.69
CA ALA A 78 -1.95 4.48 -8.75
C ALA A 78 -1.24 3.42 -7.89
N PHE A 79 0.09 3.46 -7.83
CA PHE A 79 0.86 2.60 -6.92
C PHE A 79 0.59 2.90 -5.46
N ILE A 80 0.62 4.19 -5.07
CA ILE A 80 0.41 4.61 -3.68
C ILE A 80 -1.00 4.24 -3.23
N ASN A 81 -2.01 4.49 -4.08
CA ASN A 81 -3.40 4.12 -3.78
C ASN A 81 -3.57 2.61 -3.70
N GLY A 82 -3.01 1.87 -4.66
CA GLY A 82 -3.04 0.41 -4.62
C GLY A 82 -2.39 -0.13 -3.34
N ALA A 83 -1.21 0.38 -2.97
CA ALA A 83 -0.50 0.00 -1.75
C ALA A 83 -1.30 0.31 -0.48
N THR A 84 -1.87 1.50 -0.41
CA THR A 84 -2.67 1.96 0.73
C THR A 84 -3.94 1.11 0.87
N LEU A 85 -4.66 0.88 -0.21
CA LEU A 85 -5.87 0.04 -0.22
C LEU A 85 -5.55 -1.39 0.17
N GLY A 86 -4.51 -1.98 -0.43
CA GLY A 86 -4.07 -3.34 -0.11
C GLY A 86 -3.68 -3.50 1.36
N SER A 87 -2.92 -2.55 1.90
CA SER A 87 -2.52 -2.52 3.32
C SER A 87 -3.70 -2.39 4.26
N THR A 88 -4.62 -1.45 3.99
CA THR A 88 -5.79 -1.22 4.84
C THR A 88 -6.75 -2.41 4.81
N LEU A 89 -6.96 -3.03 3.65
CA LEU A 89 -7.81 -4.21 3.54
C LEU A 89 -7.21 -5.39 4.28
N SER A 90 -5.94 -5.72 4.06
CA SER A 90 -5.31 -6.88 4.69
C SER A 90 -5.15 -6.71 6.21
N GLY A 91 -4.61 -5.57 6.65
CA GLY A 91 -4.45 -5.26 8.07
C GLY A 91 -5.79 -5.07 8.78
N GLY A 92 -6.75 -4.41 8.13
CA GLY A 92 -8.11 -4.23 8.62
C GLY A 92 -8.85 -5.56 8.78
N VAL A 93 -8.78 -6.46 7.79
CA VAL A 93 -9.36 -7.81 7.88
C VAL A 93 -8.71 -8.60 9.00
N TYR A 94 -7.38 -8.54 9.17
CA TYR A 94 -6.69 -9.21 10.28
C TYR A 94 -7.22 -8.74 11.64
N TYR A 95 -7.32 -7.43 11.87
CA TYR A 95 -7.85 -6.90 13.12
C TYR A 95 -9.34 -7.22 13.30
N ALA A 96 -10.14 -7.13 12.24
CA ALA A 96 -11.57 -7.47 12.28
C ALA A 96 -11.80 -8.95 12.64
N LEU A 97 -11.00 -9.86 12.07
CA LEU A 97 -11.05 -11.29 12.42
C LEU A 97 -10.67 -11.53 13.88
N ARG A 98 -9.69 -10.79 14.41
CA ARG A 98 -9.33 -10.91 15.83
C ARG A 98 -10.41 -10.35 16.75
N LEU A 99 -10.99 -9.20 16.42
CA LEU A 99 -12.16 -8.64 17.11
C LEU A 99 -13.31 -9.66 17.13
N TRP A 100 -13.62 -10.29 16.00
CA TRP A 100 -14.69 -11.28 15.91
C TRP A 100 -14.39 -12.56 16.71
N ARG A 101 -13.17 -13.11 16.59
CA ARG A 101 -12.80 -14.41 17.19
C ARG A 101 -12.47 -14.31 18.68
N PHE A 102 -11.79 -13.26 19.10
CA PHE A 102 -11.28 -13.11 20.46
C PHE A 102 -12.06 -12.08 21.30
N ARG A 103 -13.03 -11.36 20.70
CA ARG A 103 -13.81 -10.30 21.36
C ARG A 103 -12.93 -9.26 22.09
N GLU A 104 -11.73 -9.01 21.55
CA GLU A 104 -10.84 -7.96 22.04
C GLU A 104 -11.45 -6.59 21.67
N LEU A 105 -12.14 -5.95 22.62
CA LEU A 105 -12.66 -4.59 22.54
C LEU A 105 -11.53 -3.60 22.85
#